data_AF-A0A6L7MX93-F1
#
_entry.id   AF-A0A6L7MX93-F1
#
_cell.length_a   1.000
_cell.length_b   1.000
_cell.length_c   1.000
_cell.angle_alpha   90.00
_cell.angle_beta   90.00
_cell.angle_gamma   90.00
#
_symmetry.space_group_name_H-M   'P 1'
#
loop_
_entity.id
_entity.type
_entity.pdbx_description
1 polymer ?
#
loop_
_entity_poly.entity_id
_entity_poly.type
_entity_poly.pdbx_seq_one_letter_code
_entity_poly.pdbx_strand_id
1 'polypeptide(L)'
;MLSLARLPISPPRLGFEARASLWGSGAGSQGFRRLLRGVRFFAFGERRLLRRQFAAFLWAACVVSLGACYTERGSGEVTVVSHDVTGFTSISLVGDGELSVTPGAFGVSVSAEDNVMPSVVVEVDGDTLVLRRDSDWGEGVRATYPIEFVVSLPEIKVLRVSGSGRAAVQDVPAADGLMLIVYGSGEIRVASAQAPTVVADVEGSGQVTLDDVSASRLVSQIDGSGRVTATGTAGDLNVDIGGSGLHRSTGLRTTGAAKVEIVGSGQALVWVEQRLDVQINGSGTVTYRGDPTVNAVGGAGEGVRRQGG
;
A
#
# COMPACT_ATOMS: atom_id res chain seq x y z
N MET A 1 -40.54 -2.23 -45.84
CA MET A 1 -41.83 -2.71 -45.28
C MET A 1 -41.69 -4.18 -44.94
N LEU A 2 -41.48 -4.52 -43.66
CA LEU A 2 -42.13 -5.62 -42.94
C LEU A 2 -41.51 -5.70 -41.54
N SER A 3 -42.42 -5.63 -40.57
CA SER A 3 -42.25 -5.59 -39.11
C SER A 3 -42.06 -7.00 -38.56
N LEU A 4 -41.18 -7.19 -37.57
CA LEU A 4 -41.19 -8.36 -36.70
C LEU A 4 -40.93 -7.95 -35.24
N ALA A 5 -41.70 -8.60 -34.36
CA ALA A 5 -42.07 -8.17 -33.03
C ALA A 5 -41.06 -8.54 -31.93
N ARG A 6 -41.18 -7.81 -30.82
CA ARG A 6 -40.47 -8.00 -29.54
C ARG A 6 -40.85 -9.31 -28.84
N LEU A 7 -39.90 -9.92 -28.14
CA LEU A 7 -40.13 -10.83 -27.02
C LEU A 7 -39.31 -10.36 -25.80
N PRO A 8 -39.90 -10.23 -24.59
CA PRO A 8 -39.18 -9.87 -23.37
C PRO A 8 -38.74 -11.10 -22.57
N ILE A 9 -37.52 -11.08 -22.04
CA ILE A 9 -36.99 -12.09 -21.12
C ILE A 9 -37.16 -11.56 -19.68
N SER A 10 -37.91 -12.30 -18.86
CA SER A 10 -38.11 -12.05 -17.43
C SER A 10 -37.24 -13.00 -16.60
N PRO A 11 -36.62 -12.57 -15.49
CA PRO A 11 -36.00 -13.47 -14.52
C PRO A 11 -37.03 -13.97 -13.46
N PRO A 12 -36.86 -15.18 -12.89
CA PRO A 12 -37.80 -15.76 -11.94
C PRO A 12 -37.67 -15.15 -10.53
N ARG A 13 -38.82 -14.86 -9.91
CA ARG A 13 -38.98 -14.49 -8.50
C ARG A 13 -39.30 -15.75 -7.68
N LEU A 14 -38.53 -15.99 -6.61
CA LEU A 14 -38.91 -16.91 -5.53
C LEU A 14 -39.40 -16.07 -4.35
N GLY A 15 -40.70 -16.11 -4.10
CA GLY A 15 -41.34 -15.56 -2.91
C GLY A 15 -41.49 -16.63 -1.84
N PHE A 16 -41.19 -16.29 -0.59
CA PHE A 16 -41.64 -17.03 0.58
C PHE A 16 -42.65 -16.16 1.32
N GLU A 17 -43.88 -16.68 1.41
CA GLU A 17 -45.03 -16.08 2.08
C GLU A 17 -44.84 -16.10 3.61
N ALA A 18 -45.10 -14.96 4.24
CA ALA A 18 -45.42 -14.89 5.66
C ALA A 18 -46.94 -14.78 5.80
N ARG A 19 -47.58 -15.73 6.50
CA ARG A 19 -48.96 -15.60 6.96
C ARG A 19 -49.02 -15.68 8.48
N ALA A 20 -49.61 -14.64 9.06
CA ALA A 20 -50.07 -14.58 10.44
C ALA A 20 -51.58 -14.90 10.51
N SER A 21 -52.00 -15.60 11.56
CA SER A 21 -53.38 -15.64 12.09
C SER A 21 -53.30 -16.18 13.53
N LEU A 22 -53.46 -15.38 14.58
CA LEU A 22 -54.68 -14.82 15.20
C LEU A 22 -55.38 -15.77 16.22
N TRP A 23 -55.51 -15.24 17.46
CA TRP A 23 -56.43 -15.56 18.59
C TRP A 23 -56.12 -16.78 19.49
N GLY A 24 -56.23 -16.74 20.82
CA GLY A 24 -56.64 -15.70 21.77
C GLY A 24 -56.59 -16.19 23.24
N SER A 25 -56.54 -15.21 24.16
CA SER A 25 -57.07 -15.14 25.55
C SER A 25 -56.94 -16.28 26.60
N GLY A 26 -56.55 -15.90 27.82
CA GLY A 26 -56.99 -16.50 29.10
C GLY A 26 -55.84 -17.02 29.97
N ALA A 27 -55.32 -16.25 30.94
CA ALA A 27 -55.76 -16.16 32.35
C ALA A 27 -55.39 -17.38 33.23
N GLY A 28 -54.72 -17.12 34.37
CA GLY A 28 -54.93 -17.90 35.60
C GLY A 28 -53.75 -18.68 36.21
N SER A 29 -53.06 -18.02 37.15
CA SER A 29 -52.71 -18.51 38.50
C SER A 29 -52.04 -19.88 38.77
N GLN A 30 -50.87 -19.77 39.42
CA GLN A 30 -50.44 -20.47 40.66
C GLN A 30 -50.13 -21.99 40.70
N GLY A 31 -48.96 -22.27 41.29
CA GLY A 31 -48.55 -23.57 41.86
C GLY A 31 -47.39 -24.20 41.08
N PHE A 32 -46.27 -24.61 41.64
CA PHE A 32 -45.86 -24.78 43.03
C PHE A 32 -44.32 -24.93 43.01
N ARG A 33 -43.59 -24.18 43.85
CA ARG A 33 -42.18 -24.48 44.13
C ARG A 33 -42.12 -25.80 44.89
N ARG A 34 -41.18 -26.70 44.55
CA ARG A 34 -40.48 -27.50 45.56
C ARG A 34 -39.12 -28.00 45.09
N LEU A 35 -38.16 -27.75 45.97
CA LEU A 35 -36.73 -28.01 45.91
C LEU A 35 -36.41 -29.48 46.24
N LEU A 36 -35.29 -29.94 45.65
CA LEU A 36 -34.30 -30.93 46.15
C LEU A 36 -34.72 -32.41 46.27
N ARG A 37 -34.01 -33.28 45.54
CA ARG A 37 -32.92 -34.15 46.05
C ARG A 37 -32.55 -35.24 45.02
N GLY A 38 -31.25 -35.45 44.80
CA GLY A 38 -30.71 -36.81 44.59
C GLY A 38 -29.98 -37.12 43.28
N VAL A 39 -28.67 -36.84 43.21
CA VAL A 39 -27.57 -37.79 42.85
C VAL A 39 -27.71 -38.56 41.50
N ARG A 40 -26.83 -38.45 40.49
CA ARG A 40 -25.43 -38.92 40.47
C ARG A 40 -24.70 -38.52 39.17
N PHE A 41 -23.40 -38.25 39.28
CA PHE A 41 -22.39 -38.10 38.21
C PHE A 41 -22.14 -39.39 37.40
N PHE A 42 -21.67 -39.24 36.15
CA PHE A 42 -20.92 -40.13 35.20
C PHE A 42 -21.53 -39.97 33.77
N ALA A 43 -20.85 -39.75 32.65
CA ALA A 43 -19.45 -39.69 32.23
C ALA A 43 -19.39 -38.82 30.94
N PHE A 44 -18.52 -37.81 30.80
CA PHE A 44 -17.20 -37.86 30.15
C PHE A 44 -17.12 -38.72 28.86
N GLY A 45 -17.16 -38.05 27.70
CA GLY A 45 -16.83 -38.63 26.40
C GLY A 45 -17.22 -37.70 25.25
N GLU A 46 -16.37 -37.56 24.24
CA GLU A 46 -16.74 -37.07 22.88
C GLU A 46 -16.81 -35.56 22.56
N ARG A 47 -16.07 -34.67 23.24
CA ARG A 47 -15.82 -33.30 22.72
C ARG A 47 -14.38 -32.98 22.31
N ARG A 48 -13.52 -33.99 22.14
CA ARG A 48 -12.10 -33.81 21.76
C ARG A 48 -11.72 -34.24 20.33
N LEU A 49 -12.60 -34.93 19.60
CA LEU A 49 -12.25 -35.50 18.29
C LEU A 49 -12.55 -34.57 17.10
N LEU A 50 -13.58 -33.72 17.18
CA LEU A 50 -13.93 -32.79 16.08
C LEU A 50 -12.95 -31.60 15.92
N ARG A 51 -12.22 -31.21 16.97
CA ARG A 51 -11.22 -30.12 16.90
C ARG A 51 -9.90 -30.53 16.25
N ARG A 52 -9.58 -31.83 16.18
CA ARG A 52 -8.32 -32.32 15.58
C ARG A 52 -8.43 -32.57 14.08
N GLN A 53 -9.63 -32.81 13.54
CA GLN A 53 -9.81 -33.07 12.10
C GLN A 53 -9.88 -31.78 11.26
N PHE A 54 -10.39 -30.67 11.80
CA PHE A 54 -10.36 -29.37 11.11
C PHE A 54 -8.95 -28.75 11.03
N ALA A 55 -8.09 -28.99 12.02
CA ALA A 55 -6.73 -28.47 12.02
C ALA A 55 -5.81 -29.19 11.01
N ALA A 56 -6.06 -30.48 10.74
CA ALA A 56 -5.28 -31.26 9.79
C ALA A 56 -5.58 -30.90 8.31
N PHE A 57 -6.82 -30.49 8.01
CA PHE A 57 -7.21 -30.05 6.66
C PHE A 57 -6.64 -28.67 6.29
N LEU A 58 -6.49 -27.77 7.27
CA LEU A 58 -5.86 -26.46 7.06
C LEU A 58 -4.34 -26.53 6.85
N TRP A 59 -3.68 -27.55 7.42
CA TRP A 59 -2.25 -27.80 7.17
C TRP A 59 -2.00 -28.44 5.79
N ALA A 60 -2.87 -29.33 5.32
CA ALA A 60 -2.71 -29.98 4.02
C ALA A 60 -2.98 -29.05 2.82
N ALA A 61 -3.90 -28.08 2.96
CA ALA A 61 -4.17 -27.10 1.90
C ALA A 61 -3.03 -26.08 1.70
N CYS A 62 -2.20 -25.85 2.73
CA CYS A 62 -1.06 -24.92 2.65
C CYS A 62 0.21 -25.58 2.07
N VAL A 63 0.34 -26.91 2.22
CA VAL A 63 1.52 -27.66 1.77
C VAL A 63 1.46 -28.03 0.28
N VAL A 64 0.27 -28.07 -0.34
CA VAL A 64 0.11 -28.42 -1.76
C VAL A 64 0.21 -27.20 -2.71
N SER A 65 0.27 -25.98 -2.19
CA SER A 65 0.42 -24.74 -2.98
C SER A 65 1.88 -24.27 -3.19
N LEU A 66 2.89 -25.06 -2.79
CA LEU A 66 4.30 -24.61 -2.76
C LEU A 66 5.20 -25.14 -3.90
N GLY A 67 4.62 -25.75 -4.94
CA GLY A 67 5.40 -26.55 -5.91
C GLY A 67 5.44 -26.07 -7.36
N ALA A 68 5.14 -24.81 -7.68
CA ALA A 68 5.12 -24.39 -9.10
C ALA A 68 5.53 -22.93 -9.33
N CYS A 69 6.57 -22.45 -8.66
CA CYS A 69 7.21 -21.19 -9.05
C CYS A 69 8.63 -21.48 -9.51
N TYR A 70 8.87 -21.24 -10.80
CA TYR A 70 10.14 -21.37 -11.52
C TYR A 70 10.57 -22.81 -11.83
N THR A 71 10.78 -23.08 -13.12
CA THR A 71 11.28 -24.36 -13.66
C THR A 71 12.79 -24.42 -13.67
N GLU A 72 13.45 -23.26 -13.81
CA GLU A 72 14.90 -23.15 -13.92
C GLU A 72 15.47 -22.18 -12.89
N ARG A 73 16.75 -22.35 -12.57
CA ARG A 73 17.49 -21.52 -11.61
C ARG A 73 18.48 -20.63 -12.38
N GLY A 74 18.70 -19.41 -11.88
CA GLY A 74 19.76 -18.52 -12.36
C GLY A 74 21.13 -19.22 -12.42
N SER A 75 21.90 -18.91 -13.46
CA SER A 75 23.18 -19.55 -13.77
C SER A 75 24.31 -19.23 -12.77
N GLY A 76 24.18 -18.11 -12.04
CA GLY A 76 25.24 -17.49 -11.26
C GLY A 76 26.23 -16.63 -12.05
N GLU A 77 26.13 -16.57 -13.39
CA GLU A 77 26.98 -15.75 -14.24
C GLU A 77 26.30 -14.40 -14.54
N VAL A 78 26.71 -13.35 -13.83
CA VAL A 78 26.15 -12.00 -13.98
C VAL A 78 26.77 -11.28 -15.18
N THR A 79 25.92 -10.74 -16.05
CA THR A 79 26.28 -9.97 -17.25
C THR A 79 25.65 -8.58 -17.19
N VAL A 80 26.29 -7.61 -17.86
CA VAL A 80 25.81 -6.22 -17.93
C VAL A 80 25.49 -5.87 -19.37
N VAL A 81 24.31 -5.31 -19.61
CA VAL A 81 23.85 -4.84 -20.93
C VAL A 81 23.46 -3.36 -20.83
N SER A 82 23.98 -2.55 -21.76
CA SER A 82 23.64 -1.13 -21.88
C SER A 82 22.58 -0.90 -22.95
N HIS A 83 21.73 0.09 -22.73
CA HIS A 83 20.67 0.50 -23.65
C HIS A 83 20.81 1.99 -24.00
N ASP A 84 20.90 2.29 -25.29
CA ASP A 84 20.95 3.65 -25.81
C ASP A 84 19.53 4.20 -26.02
N VAL A 85 18.88 4.58 -24.93
CA VAL A 85 17.51 5.15 -24.92
C VAL A 85 17.51 6.56 -24.34
N THR A 86 16.63 7.43 -24.85
CA THR A 86 16.57 8.85 -24.47
C THR A 86 15.12 9.35 -24.48
N GLY A 87 14.90 10.58 -24.00
CA GLY A 87 13.61 11.27 -24.15
C GLY A 87 12.55 10.92 -23.11
N PHE A 88 12.90 10.17 -22.06
CA PHE A 88 12.01 9.86 -20.95
C PHE A 88 12.24 10.81 -19.77
N THR A 89 11.15 11.13 -19.06
CA THR A 89 11.17 11.85 -17.77
C THR A 89 10.51 11.05 -16.65
N SER A 90 9.94 9.90 -17.00
CA SER A 90 9.22 9.00 -16.11
C SER A 90 9.93 7.65 -16.10
N ILE A 91 10.02 7.00 -14.95
CA ILE A 91 10.57 5.64 -14.81
C ILE A 91 9.52 4.77 -14.12
N SER A 92 9.25 3.59 -14.68
CA SER A 92 8.34 2.59 -14.11
C SER A 92 9.08 1.26 -13.92
N LEU A 93 9.42 0.97 -12.67
CA LEU A 93 9.97 -0.32 -12.25
C LEU A 93 8.82 -1.28 -11.89
N VAL A 94 8.77 -2.44 -12.56
CA VAL A 94 7.77 -3.49 -12.30
C VAL A 94 8.45 -4.79 -11.90
N GLY A 95 8.02 -5.37 -10.79
CA GLY A 95 8.53 -6.62 -10.25
C GLY A 95 9.35 -6.41 -8.98
N ASP A 96 10.48 -7.12 -8.89
CA ASP A 96 11.33 -7.25 -7.71
C ASP A 96 12.78 -6.77 -7.93
N GLY A 97 13.03 -6.06 -9.04
CA GLY A 97 14.35 -5.50 -9.35
C GLY A 97 14.79 -4.37 -8.41
N GLU A 98 16.07 -4.04 -8.50
CA GLU A 98 16.67 -2.91 -7.79
C GLU A 98 17.06 -1.82 -8.81
N LEU A 99 16.66 -0.58 -8.56
CA LEU A 99 16.90 0.56 -9.45
C LEU A 99 17.73 1.63 -8.74
N SER A 100 18.81 2.07 -9.38
CA SER A 100 19.62 3.22 -8.96
C SER A 100 19.49 4.34 -10.00
N VAL A 101 19.09 5.53 -9.55
CA VAL A 101 18.87 6.70 -10.42
C VAL A 101 19.80 7.84 -10.03
N THR A 102 20.47 8.42 -11.04
CA THR A 102 21.32 9.60 -10.88
C THR A 102 20.97 10.70 -11.90
N PRO A 103 21.12 11.99 -11.54
CA PRO A 103 20.99 13.06 -12.51
C PRO A 103 22.17 13.03 -13.48
N GLY A 104 21.92 13.28 -14.78
CA GLY A 104 22.99 13.30 -15.77
C GLY A 104 22.50 13.20 -17.21
N ALA A 105 23.41 12.89 -18.14
CA ALA A 105 23.01 12.51 -19.49
C ALA A 105 22.23 11.18 -19.46
N PHE A 106 21.41 10.93 -20.48
CA PHE A 106 20.70 9.66 -20.60
C PHE A 106 21.68 8.48 -20.61
N GLY A 107 21.43 7.50 -19.74
CA GLY A 107 22.18 6.26 -19.67
C GLY A 107 21.34 5.20 -18.98
N VAL A 108 21.28 4.00 -19.55
CA VAL A 108 20.55 2.87 -18.96
C VAL A 108 21.40 1.62 -19.08
N SER A 109 21.60 0.92 -17.97
CA SER A 109 22.23 -0.41 -17.96
C SER A 109 21.51 -1.35 -17.01
N VAL A 110 21.48 -2.63 -17.38
CA VAL A 110 20.95 -3.71 -16.57
C VAL A 110 22.05 -4.71 -16.25
N SER A 111 22.09 -5.19 -15.02
CA SER A 111 22.94 -6.29 -14.55
C SER A 111 22.06 -7.43 -14.07
N ALA A 112 22.23 -8.62 -14.67
CA ALA A 112 21.48 -9.83 -14.31
C ALA A 112 22.24 -11.09 -14.74
N GLU A 113 21.84 -12.25 -14.23
CA GLU A 113 22.36 -13.53 -14.69
C GLU A 113 22.09 -13.73 -16.20
N ASP A 114 23.01 -14.32 -16.95
CA ASP A 114 22.93 -14.51 -18.40
C ASP A 114 21.66 -15.24 -18.86
N ASN A 115 21.18 -16.22 -18.11
CA ASN A 115 19.94 -16.95 -18.36
C ASN A 115 18.69 -16.22 -17.84
N VAL A 116 18.86 -15.16 -17.04
CA VAL A 116 17.79 -14.25 -16.59
C VAL A 116 17.64 -13.07 -17.56
N MET A 117 18.73 -12.58 -18.15
CA MET A 117 18.77 -11.41 -19.04
C MET A 117 17.73 -11.44 -20.19
N PRO A 118 17.46 -12.58 -20.86
CA PRO A 118 16.44 -12.64 -21.93
C PRO A 118 15.02 -12.34 -21.45
N SER A 119 14.76 -12.45 -20.14
CA SER A 119 13.48 -12.13 -19.53
C SER A 119 13.38 -10.68 -19.05
N VAL A 120 14.46 -9.90 -19.14
CA VAL A 120 14.47 -8.50 -18.71
C VAL A 120 14.10 -7.59 -19.87
N VAL A 121 13.15 -6.69 -19.62
CA VAL A 121 12.64 -5.72 -20.59
C VAL A 121 13.01 -4.32 -20.13
N VAL A 122 13.63 -3.59 -21.07
CA VAL A 122 14.00 -2.18 -20.96
C VAL A 122 13.46 -1.49 -22.21
N GLU A 123 12.37 -0.75 -22.07
CA GLU A 123 11.70 -0.09 -23.20
C GLU A 123 11.24 1.31 -22.82
N VAL A 124 11.17 2.21 -23.80
CA VAL A 124 10.58 3.53 -23.63
C VAL A 124 9.21 3.53 -24.29
N ASP A 125 8.16 3.74 -23.49
CA ASP A 125 6.79 3.94 -23.95
C ASP A 125 6.36 5.39 -23.67
N GLY A 126 6.19 6.18 -24.71
CA GLY A 126 5.95 7.63 -24.60
C GLY A 126 7.13 8.34 -23.93
N ASP A 127 6.88 8.88 -22.73
CA ASP A 127 7.86 9.58 -21.88
C ASP A 127 8.37 8.70 -20.72
N THR A 128 8.00 7.42 -20.70
CA THR A 128 8.23 6.51 -19.58
C THR A 128 9.21 5.40 -19.96
N LEU A 129 10.32 5.31 -19.23
CA LEU A 129 11.21 4.15 -19.24
C LEU A 129 10.58 3.04 -18.40
N VAL A 130 10.17 1.96 -19.05
CA VAL A 130 9.61 0.76 -18.43
C VAL A 130 10.73 -0.25 -18.20
N LEU A 131 10.94 -0.59 -16.93
CA LEU A 131 11.91 -1.58 -16.46
C LEU A 131 11.15 -2.72 -15.81
N ARG A 132 11.18 -3.90 -16.41
CA ARG A 132 10.39 -5.02 -15.90
C ARG A 132 11.04 -6.34 -16.24
N ARG A 133 10.58 -7.37 -15.54
CA ARG A 133 10.87 -8.75 -15.90
C ARG A 133 9.62 -9.40 -16.47
N ASP A 134 9.71 -9.90 -17.69
CA ASP A 134 8.72 -10.81 -18.24
C ASP A 134 8.89 -12.18 -17.59
N SER A 135 7.87 -12.65 -16.88
CA SER A 135 7.83 -14.05 -16.45
C SER A 135 6.50 -14.66 -16.87
N ASP A 136 6.58 -15.60 -17.81
CA ASP A 136 5.47 -16.49 -18.07
C ASP A 136 5.29 -17.40 -16.85
N TRP A 137 4.08 -17.36 -16.28
CA TRP A 137 3.67 -18.10 -15.09
C TRP A 137 3.78 -19.60 -15.34
N GLY A 138 4.97 -20.17 -15.20
CA GLY A 138 5.22 -21.60 -15.37
C GLY A 138 6.59 -21.96 -15.93
N GLU A 139 7.28 -21.06 -16.64
CA GLU A 139 8.57 -21.34 -17.29
C GLU A 139 9.68 -20.33 -16.93
N GLY A 140 9.45 -19.50 -15.92
CA GLY A 140 10.42 -18.49 -15.49
C GLY A 140 11.71 -19.10 -14.92
N VAL A 141 12.82 -18.39 -15.13
CA VAL A 141 14.09 -18.62 -14.41
C VAL A 141 14.01 -17.93 -13.05
N ARG A 142 14.27 -18.63 -11.94
CA ARG A 142 14.40 -17.98 -10.64
C ARG A 142 15.75 -17.29 -10.56
N ALA A 143 15.77 -15.96 -10.53
CA ALA A 143 17.01 -15.23 -10.31
C ALA A 143 17.59 -15.59 -8.93
N THR A 144 18.90 -15.84 -8.88
CA THR A 144 19.64 -16.10 -7.65
C THR A 144 20.46 -14.88 -7.22
N TYR A 145 20.71 -13.97 -8.16
CA TYR A 145 21.23 -12.62 -7.93
C TYR A 145 20.15 -11.57 -8.24
N PRO A 146 20.19 -10.39 -7.60
CA PRO A 146 19.26 -9.32 -7.91
C PRO A 146 19.42 -8.86 -9.36
N ILE A 147 18.30 -8.44 -9.97
CA ILE A 147 18.30 -7.74 -11.26
C ILE A 147 18.48 -6.26 -10.94
N GLU A 148 19.62 -5.70 -11.31
CA GLU A 148 19.98 -4.31 -11.01
C GLU A 148 19.85 -3.44 -12.26
N PHE A 149 19.14 -2.33 -12.15
CA PHE A 149 19.01 -1.30 -13.16
C PHE A 149 19.74 -0.05 -12.69
N VAL A 150 20.58 0.53 -13.55
CA VAL A 150 21.23 1.81 -13.33
C VAL A 150 20.75 2.76 -14.42
N VAL A 151 20.15 3.87 -14.01
CA VAL A 151 19.57 4.87 -14.92
C VAL A 151 20.11 6.25 -14.59
N SER A 152 20.51 7.00 -15.62
CA SER A 152 20.78 8.42 -15.53
C SER A 152 19.92 9.20 -16.52
N LEU A 153 19.43 10.37 -16.10
CA LEU A 153 18.57 11.24 -16.92
C LEU A 153 18.68 12.71 -16.48
N PRO A 154 18.42 13.68 -17.39
CA PRO A 154 18.58 15.10 -17.05
C PRO A 154 17.60 15.59 -15.98
N GLU A 155 16.35 15.13 -16.03
CA GLU A 155 15.29 15.49 -15.10
C GLU A 155 14.36 14.29 -14.91
N ILE A 156 14.04 13.97 -13.66
CA ILE A 156 13.04 12.97 -13.31
C ILE A 156 11.77 13.66 -12.77
N LYS A 157 10.63 13.33 -13.38
CA LYS A 157 9.31 13.84 -12.99
C LYS A 157 8.47 12.79 -12.26
N VAL A 158 8.54 11.53 -12.72
CA VAL A 158 7.76 10.44 -12.13
C VAL A 158 8.66 9.23 -11.91
N LEU A 159 8.60 8.66 -10.70
CA LEU A 159 9.16 7.36 -10.39
C LEU A 159 8.07 6.46 -9.82
N ARG A 160 7.76 5.37 -10.53
CA ARG A 160 6.79 4.37 -10.13
C ARG A 160 7.49 3.05 -9.83
N VAL A 161 7.16 2.44 -8.69
CA VAL A 161 7.55 1.09 -8.32
C VAL A 161 6.29 0.26 -8.12
N SER A 162 6.10 -0.79 -8.93
CA SER A 162 4.98 -1.71 -8.85
C SER A 162 5.47 -3.12 -8.52
N GLY A 163 5.05 -3.68 -7.39
CA GLY A 163 5.50 -4.97 -6.89
C GLY A 163 6.30 -4.86 -5.60
N SER A 164 7.47 -5.48 -5.56
CA SER A 164 8.34 -5.58 -4.36
C SER A 164 9.73 -5.00 -4.58
N GLY A 165 9.97 -4.38 -5.74
CA GLY A 165 11.25 -3.79 -6.11
C GLY A 165 11.64 -2.60 -5.24
N ARG A 166 12.90 -2.19 -5.38
CA ARG A 166 13.48 -1.05 -4.66
C ARG A 166 14.03 -0.05 -5.65
N ALA A 167 13.80 1.24 -5.40
CA ALA A 167 14.41 2.31 -6.16
C ALA A 167 15.11 3.31 -5.23
N ALA A 168 16.35 3.66 -5.59
CA ALA A 168 17.14 4.67 -4.92
C ALA A 168 17.47 5.81 -5.89
N VAL A 169 17.11 7.04 -5.54
CA VAL A 169 17.44 8.25 -6.29
C VAL A 169 18.45 9.06 -5.49
N GLN A 170 19.62 9.31 -6.06
CA GLN A 170 20.71 9.99 -5.35
C GLN A 170 20.45 11.49 -5.16
N ASP A 171 19.97 12.15 -6.19
CA ASP A 171 19.70 13.59 -6.15
C ASP A 171 18.67 13.98 -7.21
N VAL A 172 17.80 14.94 -6.87
CA VAL A 172 16.88 15.61 -7.79
C VAL A 172 17.16 17.11 -7.67
N PRO A 173 18.16 17.64 -8.39
CA PRO A 173 18.69 18.98 -8.16
C PRO A 173 17.70 20.09 -8.55
N ALA A 174 16.87 19.84 -9.57
CA ALA A 174 15.75 20.67 -9.96
C ALA A 174 14.77 19.82 -10.77
N ALA A 175 13.49 19.87 -10.41
CA ALA A 175 12.40 19.35 -11.22
C ALA A 175 11.19 20.28 -11.14
N ASP A 176 10.42 20.39 -12.21
CA ASP A 176 9.14 21.14 -12.21
C ASP A 176 8.15 20.58 -11.17
N GLY A 177 8.26 19.28 -10.91
CA GLY A 177 7.54 18.53 -9.90
C GLY A 177 8.08 17.11 -9.83
N LEU A 178 7.93 16.47 -8.68
CA LEU A 178 8.36 15.08 -8.47
C LEU A 178 7.19 14.26 -7.93
N MET A 179 6.84 13.17 -8.63
CA MET A 179 5.82 12.22 -8.21
C MET A 179 6.44 10.85 -7.99
N LEU A 180 6.35 10.35 -6.76
CA LEU A 180 6.85 9.05 -6.33
C LEU A 180 5.66 8.17 -6.03
N ILE A 181 5.55 7.03 -6.72
CA ILE A 181 4.37 6.16 -6.64
C ILE A 181 4.82 4.74 -6.29
N VAL A 182 4.26 4.17 -5.24
CA VAL A 182 4.49 2.78 -4.86
C VAL A 182 3.17 2.03 -4.87
N TYR A 183 3.06 1.02 -5.74
CA TYR A 183 1.98 0.04 -5.74
C TYR A 183 2.49 -1.30 -5.22
N GLY A 184 1.93 -1.80 -4.13
CA GLY A 184 2.32 -3.08 -3.52
C GLY A 184 3.18 -2.90 -2.27
N SER A 185 4.37 -3.50 -2.27
CA SER A 185 5.25 -3.61 -1.09
C SER A 185 6.67 -3.08 -1.35
N GLY A 186 6.89 -2.45 -2.50
CA GLY A 186 8.19 -1.90 -2.88
C GLY A 186 8.62 -0.70 -2.06
N GLU A 187 9.83 -0.20 -2.36
CA GLU A 187 10.43 0.93 -1.67
C GLU A 187 10.97 1.95 -2.66
N ILE A 188 10.76 3.24 -2.36
CA ILE A 188 11.45 4.36 -3.00
C ILE A 188 12.22 5.12 -1.92
N ARG A 189 13.51 5.36 -2.14
CA ARG A 189 14.35 6.24 -1.31
C ARG A 189 14.93 7.34 -2.18
N VAL A 190 14.76 8.59 -1.78
CA VAL A 190 15.33 9.76 -2.44
C VAL A 190 16.20 10.49 -1.43
N ALA A 191 17.50 10.58 -1.72
CA ALA A 191 18.46 11.17 -0.78
C ALA A 191 18.37 12.70 -0.73
N SER A 192 18.15 13.37 -1.87
CA SER A 192 17.95 14.82 -1.96
C SER A 192 16.94 15.15 -3.05
N ALA A 193 16.03 16.09 -2.79
CA ALA A 193 15.07 16.56 -3.79
C ALA A 193 14.72 18.05 -3.66
N GLN A 194 14.80 18.77 -4.77
CA GLN A 194 14.39 20.17 -4.91
C GLN A 194 13.35 20.29 -6.01
N ALA A 195 12.10 20.55 -5.62
CA ALA A 195 11.00 20.74 -6.57
C ALA A 195 9.88 21.59 -5.94
N PRO A 196 9.15 22.43 -6.70
CA PRO A 196 8.03 23.20 -6.17
C PRO A 196 6.95 22.32 -5.52
N THR A 197 6.66 21.17 -6.12
CA THR A 197 5.71 20.18 -5.58
C THR A 197 6.33 18.80 -5.60
N VAL A 198 6.30 18.13 -4.44
CA VAL A 198 6.65 16.71 -4.29
C VAL A 198 5.40 15.95 -3.86
N VAL A 199 5.10 14.85 -4.55
CA VAL A 199 3.99 13.95 -4.24
C VAL A 199 4.56 12.58 -3.94
N ALA A 200 4.25 12.04 -2.77
CA ALA A 200 4.51 10.65 -2.40
C ALA A 200 3.17 9.92 -2.27
N ASP A 201 2.94 8.96 -3.14
CA ASP A 201 1.72 8.17 -3.23
C ASP A 201 2.04 6.69 -2.97
N VAL A 202 1.41 6.11 -1.95
CA VAL A 202 1.67 4.75 -1.50
C VAL A 202 0.35 3.99 -1.40
N GLU A 203 0.15 3.06 -2.32
CA GLU A 203 -0.97 2.12 -2.33
C GLU A 203 -0.47 0.72 -1.96
N GLY A 204 -0.91 0.22 -0.80
CA GLY A 204 -0.53 -1.08 -0.26
C GLY A 204 0.29 -0.98 1.03
N SER A 205 1.42 -1.68 1.08
CA SER A 205 2.29 -1.80 2.27
C SER A 205 3.70 -1.25 2.05
N GLY A 206 3.96 -0.64 0.90
CA GLY A 206 5.26 -0.12 0.52
C GLY A 206 5.71 1.11 1.31
N GLN A 207 6.90 1.61 0.95
CA GLN A 207 7.52 2.73 1.64
C GLN A 207 8.10 3.78 0.68
N VAL A 208 7.92 5.05 1.02
CA VAL A 208 8.65 6.17 0.42
C VAL A 208 9.46 6.88 1.51
N THR A 209 10.73 7.11 1.25
CA THR A 209 11.64 7.85 2.14
C THR A 209 12.28 9.02 1.39
N LEU A 210 12.08 10.22 1.89
CA LEU A 210 12.69 11.47 1.41
C LEU A 210 13.65 11.99 2.49
N ASP A 211 14.97 11.88 2.27
CA ASP A 211 15.96 12.21 3.32
C ASP A 211 16.29 13.70 3.41
N ASP A 212 16.22 14.46 2.31
CA ASP A 212 16.39 15.91 2.33
C ASP A 212 15.56 16.55 1.20
N VAL A 213 14.33 16.93 1.53
CA VAL A 213 13.45 17.60 0.57
C VAL A 213 13.40 19.11 0.83
N SER A 214 13.48 19.89 -0.24
CA SER A 214 13.11 21.30 -0.26
C SER A 214 11.99 21.51 -1.27
N ALA A 215 10.78 21.80 -0.76
CA ALA A 215 9.61 21.99 -1.61
C ALA A 215 8.72 23.14 -1.14
N SER A 216 8.00 23.76 -2.07
CA SER A 216 6.92 24.67 -1.69
C SER A 216 5.74 23.90 -1.12
N ARG A 217 5.48 22.68 -1.62
CA ARG A 217 4.38 21.83 -1.18
C ARG A 217 4.78 20.36 -1.22
N LEU A 218 4.61 19.66 -0.10
CA LEU A 218 4.72 18.20 -0.02
C LEU A 218 3.32 17.60 0.16
N VAL A 219 2.97 16.64 -0.69
CA VAL A 219 1.75 15.85 -0.60
C VAL A 219 2.11 14.40 -0.30
N SER A 220 1.50 13.83 0.74
CA SER A 220 1.63 12.43 1.12
C SER A 220 0.26 11.78 1.08
N GLN A 221 0.10 10.78 0.22
CA GLN A 221 -1.11 9.96 0.11
C GLN A 221 -0.74 8.52 0.45
N ILE A 222 -1.46 7.93 1.40
CA ILE A 222 -1.25 6.55 1.83
C ILE A 222 -2.60 5.85 1.86
N ASP A 223 -2.82 4.88 0.97
CA ASP A 223 -3.94 3.95 1.04
C ASP A 223 -3.43 2.55 1.40
N GLY A 224 -3.79 2.06 2.58
CA GLY A 224 -3.38 0.77 3.10
C GLY A 224 -2.59 0.87 4.40
N SER A 225 -1.43 0.21 4.45
CA SER A 225 -0.56 0.09 5.64
C SER A 225 0.86 0.60 5.39
N GLY A 226 1.09 1.27 4.26
CA GLY A 226 2.39 1.78 3.86
C GLY A 226 2.91 2.92 4.73
N ARG A 227 4.11 3.39 4.36
CA ARG A 227 4.82 4.44 5.12
C ARG A 227 5.39 5.51 4.21
N VAL A 228 5.23 6.76 4.60
CA VAL A 228 5.98 7.89 4.05
C VAL A 228 6.81 8.51 5.14
N THR A 229 8.12 8.64 4.93
CA THR A 229 9.04 9.37 5.83
C THR A 229 9.67 10.53 5.08
N ALA A 230 9.69 11.72 5.68
CA ALA A 230 10.28 12.91 5.05
C ALA A 230 11.07 13.77 6.05
N THR A 231 12.20 14.31 5.60
CA THR A 231 13.03 15.29 6.33
C THR A 231 13.46 16.44 5.41
N GLY A 232 13.78 17.61 5.97
CA GLY A 232 14.11 18.83 5.20
C GLY A 232 13.16 19.99 5.48
N THR A 233 12.69 20.69 4.43
CA THR A 233 11.79 21.85 4.52
C THR A 233 10.65 21.79 3.50
N ALA A 234 9.45 22.19 3.95
CA ALA A 234 8.30 22.39 3.08
C ALA A 234 7.61 23.72 3.41
N GLY A 235 7.04 24.39 2.40
CA GLY A 235 6.11 25.49 2.62
C GLY A 235 4.82 24.97 3.24
N ASP A 236 4.08 24.17 2.48
CA ASP A 236 2.86 23.51 2.91
C ASP A 236 2.98 21.98 2.90
N LEU A 237 2.25 21.34 3.80
CA LEU A 237 2.17 19.88 3.92
C LEU A 237 0.72 19.41 3.81
N ASN A 238 0.44 18.46 2.92
CA ASN A 238 -0.85 17.76 2.87
C ASN A 238 -0.64 16.27 3.11
N VAL A 239 -1.30 15.72 4.11
CA VAL A 239 -1.23 14.30 4.48
C VAL A 239 -2.63 13.71 4.44
N ASP A 240 -2.81 12.68 3.63
CA ASP A 240 -4.03 11.90 3.53
C ASP A 240 -3.70 10.43 3.81
N ILE A 241 -4.37 9.82 4.79
CA ILE A 241 -4.16 8.43 5.17
C ILE A 241 -5.50 7.69 5.17
N GLY A 242 -5.69 6.81 4.19
CA GLY A 242 -6.68 5.75 4.19
C GLY A 242 -6.10 4.47 4.80
N GLY A 243 -6.74 3.93 5.84
CA GLY A 243 -6.35 2.66 6.46
C GLY A 243 -5.49 2.82 7.73
N SER A 244 -4.35 2.13 7.77
CA SER A 244 -3.48 2.00 8.95
C SER A 244 -2.03 2.48 8.72
N GLY A 245 -1.81 3.23 7.64
CA GLY A 245 -0.50 3.73 7.25
C GLY A 245 0.14 4.71 8.23
N LEU A 246 1.43 5.00 8.00
CA LEU A 246 2.22 5.93 8.80
C LEU A 246 2.82 7.03 7.93
N HIS A 247 2.48 8.27 8.22
CA HIS A 247 3.26 9.43 7.77
C HIS A 247 4.17 9.91 8.91
N ARG A 248 5.48 10.02 8.65
CA ARG A 248 6.46 10.55 9.60
C ARG A 248 7.30 11.65 8.97
N SER A 249 7.06 12.88 9.38
CA SER A 249 7.75 14.09 8.93
C SER A 249 8.24 14.94 10.11
N THR A 250 8.64 14.30 11.21
CA THR A 250 9.16 15.00 12.41
C THR A 250 10.48 15.73 12.19
N GLY A 251 11.22 15.40 11.13
CA GLY A 251 12.41 16.14 10.69
C GLY A 251 12.18 16.99 9.44
N LEU A 252 10.93 17.15 9.00
CA LEU A 252 10.54 18.06 7.93
C LEU A 252 9.94 19.32 8.56
N ARG A 253 10.61 20.46 8.44
CA ARG A 253 10.11 21.73 8.93
C ARG A 253 9.09 22.31 7.96
N THR A 254 7.80 22.29 8.32
CA THR A 254 6.72 22.90 7.54
C THR A 254 6.53 24.35 7.98
N THR A 255 6.93 25.31 7.15
CA THR A 255 6.98 26.74 7.51
C THR A 255 5.63 27.45 7.39
N GLY A 256 4.71 26.91 6.59
CA GLY A 256 3.35 27.40 6.37
C GLY A 256 2.32 26.50 7.04
N ALA A 257 1.34 26.04 6.26
CA ALA A 257 0.21 25.25 6.75
C ALA A 257 0.39 23.75 6.52
N ALA A 258 -0.09 22.95 7.48
CA ALA A 258 -0.27 21.52 7.31
C ALA A 258 -1.76 21.16 7.38
N LYS A 259 -2.22 20.36 6.42
CA LYS A 259 -3.52 19.68 6.46
C LYS A 259 -3.28 18.20 6.65
N VAL A 260 -3.93 17.59 7.64
CA VAL A 260 -3.85 16.17 7.93
C VAL A 260 -5.26 15.57 7.98
N GLU A 261 -5.52 14.61 7.11
CA GLU A 261 -6.75 13.84 7.06
C GLU A 261 -6.44 12.35 7.26
N ILE A 262 -7.14 11.72 8.20
CA ILE A 262 -6.99 10.29 8.48
C ILE A 262 -8.37 9.64 8.46
N VAL A 263 -8.54 8.62 7.62
CA VAL A 263 -9.69 7.72 7.61
C VAL A 263 -9.21 6.33 8.01
N GLY A 264 -9.54 5.90 9.23
CA GLY A 264 -9.11 4.63 9.79
C GLY A 264 -8.28 4.78 11.07
N SER A 265 -7.17 4.06 11.15
CA SER A 265 -6.33 3.90 12.35
C SER A 265 -4.88 4.34 12.13
N GLY A 266 -4.60 5.01 11.01
CA GLY A 266 -3.28 5.49 10.66
C GLY A 266 -2.72 6.56 11.59
N GLN A 267 -1.44 6.86 11.42
CA GLN A 267 -0.72 7.81 12.27
C GLN A 267 0.02 8.84 11.43
N ALA A 268 -0.04 10.10 11.86
CA ALA A 268 0.75 11.18 11.30
C ALA A 268 1.61 11.83 12.40
N LEU A 269 2.92 11.92 12.18
CA LEU A 269 3.83 12.68 13.03
C LEU A 269 4.42 13.83 12.20
N VAL A 270 4.09 15.07 12.54
CA VAL A 270 4.40 16.25 11.70
C VAL A 270 5.12 17.36 12.49
N TRP A 271 5.93 18.20 11.83
CA TRP A 271 6.47 19.43 12.41
C TRP A 271 5.99 20.65 11.62
N VAL A 272 5.23 21.52 12.30
CA VAL A 272 4.47 22.62 11.68
C VAL A 272 4.64 23.90 12.47
N GLU A 273 4.83 25.03 11.77
CA GLU A 273 5.10 26.33 12.40
C GLU A 273 3.90 27.26 12.49
N GLN A 274 3.02 27.31 11.48
CA GLN A 274 1.94 28.31 11.46
C GLN A 274 0.56 27.73 11.75
N ARG A 275 0.06 26.82 10.92
CA ARG A 275 -1.31 26.29 11.01
C ARG A 275 -1.34 24.80 10.81
N LEU A 276 -2.06 24.09 11.68
CA LEU A 276 -2.31 22.66 11.55
C LEU A 276 -3.83 22.40 11.57
N ASP A 277 -4.38 22.03 10.42
CA ASP A 277 -5.77 21.61 10.29
C ASP A 277 -5.85 20.07 10.29
N VAL A 278 -6.64 19.50 11.20
CA VAL A 278 -6.73 18.05 11.40
C VAL A 278 -8.17 17.56 11.32
N GLN A 279 -8.37 16.50 10.55
CA GLN A 279 -9.59 15.72 10.52
C GLN A 279 -9.27 14.23 10.70
N ILE A 280 -9.98 13.57 11.63
CA ILE A 280 -9.80 12.15 11.91
C ILE A 280 -11.18 11.48 11.90
N ASN A 281 -11.38 10.54 10.97
CA ASN A 281 -12.54 9.67 10.90
C ASN A 281 -12.10 8.25 11.29
N GLY A 282 -12.14 7.91 12.58
CA GLY A 282 -11.73 6.60 13.09
C GLY A 282 -10.95 6.70 14.40
N SER A 283 -9.90 5.89 14.54
CA SER A 283 -9.04 5.80 15.73
C SER A 283 -7.61 6.25 15.47
N GLY A 284 -7.38 6.96 14.36
CA GLY A 284 -6.08 7.49 13.99
C GLY A 284 -5.52 8.50 15.00
N THR A 285 -4.23 8.79 14.89
CA THR A 285 -3.54 9.72 15.79
C THR A 285 -2.66 10.68 15.01
N VAL A 286 -2.70 11.96 15.39
CA VAL A 286 -1.82 13.01 14.89
C VAL A 286 -0.96 13.51 16.04
N THR A 287 0.35 13.35 15.91
CA THR A 287 1.33 13.94 16.84
C THR A 287 2.05 15.07 16.13
N TYR A 288 2.15 16.24 16.75
CA TYR A 288 2.80 17.40 16.12
C TYR A 288 3.90 18.02 16.98
N ARG A 289 4.89 18.62 16.31
CA ARG A 289 5.91 19.52 16.86
C ARG A 289 5.70 20.94 16.33
N GLY A 290 6.34 21.90 17.00
CA GLY A 290 6.24 23.33 16.69
C GLY A 290 5.20 24.03 17.56
N ASP A 291 4.82 25.24 17.14
CA ASP A 291 3.83 26.08 17.83
C ASP A 291 2.74 26.60 16.86
N PRO A 292 2.05 25.71 16.10
CA PRO A 292 1.04 26.14 15.16
C PRO A 292 -0.28 26.48 15.87
N THR A 293 -1.11 27.29 15.22
CA THR A 293 -2.54 27.34 15.53
C THR A 293 -3.19 26.04 15.07
N VAL A 294 -3.75 25.27 16.00
CA VAL A 294 -4.33 23.94 15.72
C VAL A 294 -5.85 24.04 15.60
N ASN A 295 -6.39 23.60 14.46
CA ASN A 295 -7.82 23.42 14.22
C ASN A 295 -8.13 21.93 14.05
N ALA A 296 -8.70 21.29 15.06
CA ALA A 296 -9.13 19.89 14.99
C ALA A 296 -10.65 19.80 14.86
N VAL A 297 -11.14 19.14 13.80
CA VAL A 297 -12.58 19.00 13.50
C VAL A 297 -13.06 17.61 13.87
N GLY A 298 -14.23 17.52 14.52
CA GLY A 298 -15.03 16.30 14.72
C GLY A 298 -14.32 15.12 15.37
N GLY A 299 -14.52 14.85 16.67
CA GLY A 299 -13.97 13.66 17.37
C GLY A 299 -12.44 13.57 17.46
N ALA A 300 -11.70 14.28 16.60
CA ALA A 300 -10.24 14.27 16.49
C ALA A 300 -9.51 14.79 17.74
N GLY A 301 -10.21 15.51 18.63
CA GLY A 301 -9.60 16.13 19.82
C GLY A 301 -8.81 15.15 20.71
N GLU A 302 -9.27 13.91 20.85
CA GLU A 302 -8.54 12.88 21.63
C GLU A 302 -7.33 12.29 20.88
N GLY A 303 -7.36 12.33 19.55
CA GLY A 303 -6.33 11.80 18.65
C GLY A 303 -5.22 12.79 18.33
N VAL A 304 -5.33 14.05 18.72
CA VAL A 304 -4.34 15.10 18.43
C VAL A 304 -3.48 15.39 19.66
N ARG A 305 -2.16 15.26 19.52
CA ARG A 305 -1.21 15.40 20.63
C ARG A 305 0.00 16.23 20.23
N ARG A 306 0.43 17.14 21.11
CA ARG A 306 1.73 17.81 20.96
C ARG A 306 2.83 16.89 21.48
N GLN A 307 3.91 16.73 20.72
CA GLN A 307 5.09 16.00 21.20
C GLN A 307 5.75 16.83 22.31
N GLY A 308 5.85 16.26 23.51
CA GLY A 308 6.60 16.86 24.62
C GLY A 308 8.06 17.10 24.22
N GLY A 309 8.59 18.27 24.59
CA GLY A 309 9.98 18.68 24.35
C GLY A 309 10.97 17.89 25.20
#